data_AF-A0A1F4D6I7-F1
#
_entry.id   AF-A0A1F4D6I7-F1
#
_cell.length_a   1.000
_cell.length_b   1.000
_cell.length_c   1.000
_cell.angle_alpha   90.00
_cell.angle_beta   90.00
_cell.angle_gamma   90.00
#
_symmetry.space_group_name_H-M   'P 1'
#
loop_
_entity.id
_entity.type
_entity.pdbx_description
1 polymer ?
#
loop_
_entity_poly.entity_id
_entity_poly.type
_entity_poly.pdbx_seq_one_letter_code
_entity_poly.pdbx_strand_id
1 'polypeptide(L)'
;MAMVEGLKPIRRVVTGNDARGRSRVVWDGPAPNAHEASMGAGRGHTDLWVWNDTPAPLSGEHDDGNLEYTFAGPPNGGHLRVVQSRSRPADYDTAKDSDAVPFHPPKFRPGSNGVWDRGGNNLFSSAMHKTETIDYGILLAGERHLILDDCELVMKPGDIVCQIGAWHQWSSPREGALMAFDMFAARFVDGAAGLAQGDDKPIRPSPDFNLPEGVRPARRIVTIDREPGKGNLVSDGPAPDVRTDPARPGFASARLWVTDSTPARIVYETLHLPHTLEPPPRGSVCRVVTFPPDDNWKGKVGAAEVRAFFRAMGSPHASTYSPLAPHPYMQKTRTLDFCFVLEGEIVLVLDTQQVSLKAGEIVVQRGTNHAWSNRSSRPAVVAIASHDGA
;
A
#
# COMPACT_ATOMS: atom_id res chain seq x y z
N MET A 1 -34.11 12.36 -8.23
CA MET A 1 -32.88 12.78 -7.53
C MET A 1 -32.15 11.52 -7.15
N ALA A 2 -30.97 11.25 -7.73
CA ALA A 2 -30.12 10.20 -7.20
C ALA A 2 -29.70 10.61 -5.79
N MET A 3 -29.84 9.71 -4.82
CA MET A 3 -29.34 9.93 -3.45
C MET A 3 -27.86 10.29 -3.55
N VAL A 4 -27.45 11.38 -2.91
CA VAL A 4 -26.03 11.72 -2.81
C VAL A 4 -25.43 10.72 -1.83
N GLU A 5 -24.82 9.65 -2.34
CA GLU A 5 -24.17 8.65 -1.50
C GLU A 5 -22.91 9.28 -0.86
N GLY A 6 -22.81 9.15 0.46
CA GLY A 6 -21.65 9.62 1.24
C GLY A 6 -20.40 8.78 0.96
N LEU A 7 -19.45 8.77 1.90
CA LEU A 7 -18.29 7.89 1.78
C LEU A 7 -18.70 6.41 1.80
N LYS A 8 -18.15 5.64 0.85
CA LYS A 8 -18.35 4.20 0.81
C LYS A 8 -17.69 3.57 2.04
N PRO A 9 -18.42 2.75 2.84
CA PRO A 9 -17.80 1.99 3.92
C PRO A 9 -16.72 1.05 3.39
N ILE A 10 -15.54 1.12 3.99
CA ILE A 10 -14.41 0.24 3.66
C ILE A 10 -14.34 -0.85 4.71
N ARG A 11 -14.61 -2.11 4.32
CA ARG A 11 -14.43 -3.24 5.23
C ARG A 11 -12.93 -3.44 5.50
N ARG A 12 -12.56 -3.46 6.78
CA ARG A 12 -11.23 -3.90 7.23
C ARG A 12 -11.35 -5.08 8.18
N VAL A 13 -10.41 -6.01 8.06
CA VAL A 13 -10.21 -7.11 9.01
C VAL A 13 -8.93 -6.85 9.78
N VAL A 14 -9.02 -6.73 11.08
CA VAL A 14 -7.86 -6.49 11.95
C VAL A 14 -7.55 -7.75 12.72
N THR A 15 -6.31 -8.22 12.65
CA THR A 15 -5.88 -9.43 13.34
C THR A 15 -5.17 -9.11 14.66
N GLY A 16 -5.11 -10.10 15.53
CA GLY A 16 -4.36 -10.07 16.78
C GLY A 16 -4.21 -11.48 17.34
N ASN A 17 -3.68 -11.61 18.55
CA ASN A 17 -3.50 -12.91 19.20
C ASN A 17 -4.46 -13.06 20.38
N ASP A 18 -4.96 -14.27 20.62
CA ASP A 18 -5.72 -14.60 21.82
C ASP A 18 -4.80 -14.73 23.05
N ALA A 19 -5.38 -14.95 24.23
CA ALA A 19 -4.64 -15.09 25.49
C ALA A 19 -3.66 -16.29 25.51
N ARG A 20 -3.75 -17.20 24.52
CA ARG A 20 -2.83 -18.34 24.35
C ARG A 20 -1.81 -18.10 23.22
N GLY A 21 -1.78 -16.90 22.66
CA GLY A 21 -0.88 -16.53 21.56
C GLY A 21 -1.29 -17.05 20.18
N ARG A 22 -2.53 -17.55 20.04
CA ARG A 22 -3.06 -18.03 18.74
C ARG A 22 -3.67 -16.86 17.97
N SER A 23 -3.43 -16.80 16.67
CA SER A 23 -3.97 -15.74 15.83
C SER A 23 -5.50 -15.81 15.68
N ARG A 24 -6.13 -14.65 15.74
CA ARG A 24 -7.57 -14.43 15.60
C ARG A 24 -7.87 -13.12 14.90
N VAL A 25 -9.13 -12.94 14.51
CA VAL A 25 -9.66 -11.63 14.18
C VAL A 25 -10.04 -10.90 15.47
N VAL A 26 -9.70 -9.62 15.55
CA VAL A 26 -10.12 -8.73 16.64
C VAL A 26 -11.27 -7.83 16.18
N TRP A 27 -11.20 -7.33 14.94
CA TRP A 27 -12.27 -6.55 14.32
C TRP A 27 -12.52 -7.00 12.88
N ASP A 28 -13.79 -7.09 12.49
CA ASP A 28 -14.23 -7.31 11.12
C ASP A 28 -15.48 -6.47 10.87
N GLY A 29 -15.33 -5.45 10.03
CA GLY A 29 -16.40 -4.51 9.77
C GLY A 29 -15.92 -3.26 9.03
N PRO A 30 -16.78 -2.24 8.90
CA PRO A 30 -16.36 -0.97 8.32
C PRO A 30 -15.26 -0.32 9.17
N ALA A 31 -14.30 0.32 8.51
CA ALA A 31 -13.31 1.17 9.16
C ALA A 31 -14.02 2.31 9.91
N PRO A 32 -13.55 2.65 11.12
CA PRO A 32 -14.38 3.37 12.08
C PRO A 32 -14.38 4.89 11.88
N ASN A 33 -13.40 5.43 11.15
CA ASN A 33 -13.16 6.86 11.10
C ASN A 33 -13.22 7.39 9.65
N ALA A 34 -14.40 7.87 9.26
CA ALA A 34 -14.68 8.41 7.92
C ALA A 34 -14.88 9.93 7.98
N HIS A 35 -14.15 10.65 7.12
CA HIS A 35 -14.08 12.11 7.08
C HIS A 35 -14.55 12.62 5.73
N GLU A 36 -15.81 13.04 5.66
CA GLU A 36 -16.33 13.73 4.49
C GLU A 36 -15.66 15.10 4.32
N ALA A 37 -15.30 15.43 3.08
CA ALA A 37 -14.75 16.73 2.77
C ALA A 37 -15.85 17.79 2.88
N SER A 38 -15.50 18.96 3.42
CA SER A 38 -16.39 20.14 3.47
C SER A 38 -16.89 20.57 2.08
N MET A 39 -16.12 20.24 1.03
CA MET A 39 -16.35 20.54 -0.39
C MET A 39 -17.41 19.63 -1.06
N GLY A 40 -18.19 18.88 -0.28
CA GLY A 40 -19.37 18.15 -0.75
C GLY A 40 -19.31 16.63 -0.56
N ALA A 41 -20.49 16.04 -0.39
CA ALA A 41 -20.65 14.61 -0.12
C ALA A 41 -20.10 13.71 -1.25
N GLY A 42 -19.70 12.49 -0.85
CA GLY A 42 -19.10 11.48 -1.72
C GLY A 42 -17.60 11.71 -2.00
N ARG A 43 -16.96 12.68 -1.34
CA ARG A 43 -15.52 12.95 -1.40
C ARG A 43 -14.97 13.04 0.01
N GLY A 44 -13.80 12.46 0.25
CA GLY A 44 -13.21 12.46 1.58
C GLY A 44 -12.23 11.31 1.75
N HIS A 45 -11.97 10.94 2.99
CA HIS A 45 -11.12 9.80 3.30
C HIS A 45 -11.63 9.02 4.50
N THR A 46 -11.27 7.74 4.55
CA THR A 46 -11.53 6.87 5.69
C THR A 46 -10.18 6.41 6.22
N ASP A 47 -9.90 6.64 7.49
CA ASP A 47 -8.69 6.13 8.14
C ASP A 47 -8.92 4.66 8.56
N LEU A 48 -7.92 3.82 8.32
CA LEU A 48 -7.96 2.39 8.60
C LEU A 48 -7.07 2.01 9.77
N TRP A 49 -5.90 2.64 9.90
CA TRP A 49 -4.96 2.37 10.98
C TRP A 49 -3.95 3.51 11.11
N VAL A 50 -3.50 3.79 12.33
CA VAL A 50 -2.40 4.72 12.63
C VAL A 50 -1.40 3.99 13.52
N TRP A 51 -0.11 4.20 13.33
CA TRP A 51 0.92 3.75 14.28
C TRP A 51 1.90 4.88 14.53
N ASN A 52 2.22 5.13 15.79
CA ASN A 52 3.00 6.30 16.18
C ASN A 52 4.52 6.12 16.02
N ASP A 53 5.00 4.89 16.16
CA ASP A 53 6.42 4.57 16.21
C ASP A 53 6.72 3.32 15.39
N THR A 54 7.86 3.32 14.70
CA THR A 54 8.44 2.16 14.02
C THR A 54 9.71 1.73 14.78
N PRO A 55 9.76 0.49 15.32
CA PRO A 55 8.86 -0.63 15.02
C PRO A 55 7.46 -0.50 15.62
N ALA A 56 6.43 -0.85 14.84
CA ALA A 56 5.03 -0.72 15.21
C ALA A 56 4.65 -1.66 16.37
N PRO A 57 3.93 -1.18 17.40
CA PRO A 57 3.41 -2.05 18.46
C PRO A 57 2.45 -3.11 17.90
N LEU A 58 2.78 -4.39 18.05
CA LEU A 58 1.94 -5.48 17.52
C LEU A 58 0.94 -6.01 18.56
N SER A 59 1.15 -5.67 19.83
CA SER A 59 0.27 -6.05 20.94
C SER A 59 -0.70 -4.92 21.29
N GLY A 60 -1.76 -5.25 22.04
CA GLY A 60 -2.76 -4.30 22.52
C GLY A 60 -4.17 -4.53 21.95
N GLU A 61 -5.17 -4.12 22.71
CA GLU A 61 -6.59 -4.27 22.38
C GLU A 61 -7.21 -2.97 21.83
N HIS A 62 -6.38 -1.96 21.56
CA HIS A 62 -6.84 -0.70 21.01
C HIS A 62 -7.08 -0.83 19.51
N ASP A 63 -8.14 -0.18 19.06
CA ASP A 63 -8.41 0.00 17.65
C ASP A 63 -7.81 1.33 17.19
N ASP A 64 -6.57 1.27 16.71
CA ASP A 64 -5.81 2.47 16.32
C ASP A 64 -6.31 3.10 15.01
N GLY A 65 -7.36 2.53 14.39
CA GLY A 65 -8.15 3.24 13.37
C GLY A 65 -8.96 4.41 13.94
N ASN A 66 -9.14 4.49 15.27
CA ASN A 66 -9.83 5.59 15.95
C ASN A 66 -8.90 6.70 16.44
N LEU A 67 -7.58 6.58 16.23
CA LEU A 67 -6.66 7.63 16.64
C LEU A 67 -6.89 8.91 15.83
N GLU A 68 -6.48 10.04 16.41
CA GLU A 68 -6.65 11.35 15.80
C GLU A 68 -5.89 11.44 14.47
N TYR A 69 -6.56 12.06 13.50
CA TYR A 69 -6.03 12.25 12.17
C TYR A 69 -4.93 13.33 12.14
N THR A 70 -3.83 13.00 11.47
CA THR A 70 -2.81 13.97 11.04
C THR A 70 -2.46 13.72 9.57
N PHE A 71 -2.42 14.78 8.73
CA PHE A 71 -2.28 14.64 7.27
C PHE A 71 -1.02 13.89 6.83
N ALA A 72 0.15 14.22 7.39
CA ALA A 72 1.40 13.53 7.09
C ALA A 72 1.66 12.32 8.01
N GLY A 73 0.75 12.05 8.95
CA GLY A 73 0.91 11.01 9.94
C GLY A 73 1.86 11.34 11.09
N PRO A 74 2.08 10.38 12.00
CA PRO A 74 3.03 10.48 13.10
C PRO A 74 4.49 10.55 12.61
N PRO A 75 5.35 11.36 13.26
CA PRO A 75 6.72 11.61 12.79
C PRO A 75 7.66 10.40 12.87
N ASN A 76 7.32 9.36 13.63
CA ASN A 76 8.12 8.13 13.75
C ASN A 76 7.37 6.89 13.23
N GLY A 77 6.21 7.07 12.61
CA GLY A 77 5.34 5.98 12.17
C GLY A 77 4.60 6.36 10.90
N GLY A 78 3.28 6.16 10.87
CA GLY A 78 2.49 6.44 9.69
C GLY A 78 1.00 6.15 9.87
N HIS A 79 0.28 6.15 8.76
CA HIS A 79 -1.12 5.75 8.74
C HIS A 79 -1.47 5.04 7.43
N LEU A 80 -2.57 4.31 7.48
CA LEU A 80 -3.28 3.80 6.33
C LEU A 80 -4.64 4.50 6.20
N ARG A 81 -4.92 5.03 5.01
CA ARG A 81 -6.22 5.62 4.67
C ARG A 81 -6.69 5.18 3.29
N VAL A 82 -7.98 5.30 3.03
CA VAL A 82 -8.56 5.23 1.68
C VAL A 82 -9.17 6.59 1.35
N VAL A 83 -8.75 7.19 0.24
CA VAL A 83 -9.30 8.44 -0.28
C VAL A 83 -10.34 8.12 -1.35
N GLN A 84 -11.54 8.65 -1.18
CA GLN A 84 -12.62 8.60 -2.17
C GLN A 84 -12.67 9.91 -2.96
N SER A 85 -12.53 9.82 -4.28
CA SER A 85 -12.75 10.92 -5.22
C SER A 85 -13.97 10.66 -6.09
N ARG A 86 -14.58 11.74 -6.57
CA ARG A 86 -15.74 11.70 -7.47
C ARG A 86 -15.29 11.94 -8.91
N SER A 87 -16.10 11.48 -9.86
CA SER A 87 -15.95 11.87 -11.26
C SER A 87 -16.31 13.35 -11.44
N ARG A 88 -15.58 14.01 -12.32
CA ARG A 88 -15.87 15.38 -12.75
C ARG A 88 -17.03 15.39 -13.76
N PRO A 89 -18.12 16.13 -13.51
CA PRO A 89 -19.21 16.31 -14.48
C PRO A 89 -18.72 16.96 -15.78
N ALA A 90 -19.38 16.65 -16.90
CA ALA A 90 -19.00 17.17 -18.21
C ALA A 90 -19.19 18.69 -18.35
N ASP A 91 -20.14 19.26 -17.60
CA ASP A 91 -20.47 20.68 -17.56
C ASP A 91 -19.74 21.45 -16.45
N TYR A 92 -18.81 20.80 -15.76
CA TYR A 92 -18.02 21.44 -14.71
C TYR A 92 -17.11 22.53 -15.27
N ASP A 93 -17.24 23.73 -14.70
CA ASP A 93 -16.47 24.91 -15.06
C ASP A 93 -15.67 25.40 -13.83
N THR A 94 -14.36 25.21 -13.86
CA THR A 94 -13.45 25.63 -12.78
C THR A 94 -13.55 27.13 -12.49
N ALA A 95 -13.90 27.98 -13.46
CA ALA A 95 -14.06 29.41 -13.22
C ALA A 95 -15.27 29.75 -12.32
N LYS A 96 -16.20 28.81 -12.15
CA LYS A 96 -17.37 28.92 -11.28
C LYS A 96 -17.22 28.14 -9.97
N ASP A 97 -16.10 27.45 -9.77
CA ASP A 97 -15.81 26.72 -8.54
C ASP A 97 -15.29 27.68 -7.47
N SER A 98 -16.09 27.91 -6.42
CA SER A 98 -15.72 28.75 -5.28
C SER A 98 -14.62 28.14 -4.40
N ASP A 99 -14.37 26.84 -4.51
CA ASP A 99 -13.31 26.12 -3.80
C ASP A 99 -12.01 26.00 -4.62
N ALA A 100 -12.01 26.52 -5.86
CA ALA A 100 -10.84 26.52 -6.71
C ALA A 100 -9.77 27.49 -6.19
N VAL A 101 -8.56 26.98 -6.00
CA VAL A 101 -7.40 27.76 -5.58
C VAL A 101 -6.40 27.80 -6.73
N PRO A 102 -6.09 28.99 -7.27
CA PRO A 102 -5.07 29.13 -8.31
C PRO A 102 -3.71 28.63 -7.82
N PHE A 103 -2.83 28.28 -8.76
CA PHE A 103 -1.44 28.03 -8.44
C PHE A 103 -0.81 29.27 -7.78
N HIS A 104 0.03 29.03 -6.78
CA HIS A 104 0.78 30.06 -6.07
C HIS A 104 2.19 29.55 -5.75
N PRO A 105 3.16 30.40 -5.36
CA PRO A 105 4.46 29.92 -4.91
C PRO A 105 4.35 28.86 -3.79
N PRO A 106 5.26 27.87 -3.72
CA PRO A 106 5.24 26.87 -2.66
C PRO A 106 5.18 27.48 -1.27
N LYS A 107 4.26 26.99 -0.43
CA LYS A 107 4.11 27.41 0.96
C LYS A 107 4.10 26.20 1.88
N PHE A 108 4.76 26.33 3.02
CA PHE A 108 4.61 25.38 4.12
C PHE A 108 3.23 25.55 4.75
N ARG A 109 2.57 24.45 5.11
CA ARG A 109 1.31 24.48 5.87
C ARG A 109 1.61 24.48 7.37
N PRO A 110 1.40 25.59 8.10
CA PRO A 110 1.66 25.63 9.54
C PRO A 110 0.87 24.57 10.30
N GLY A 111 1.50 23.92 11.28
CA GLY A 111 0.87 22.84 12.06
C GLY A 111 0.74 21.51 11.31
N SER A 112 1.17 21.44 10.05
CA SER A 112 1.31 20.17 9.33
C SER A 112 2.70 19.58 9.58
N ASN A 113 2.78 18.27 9.86
CA ASN A 113 4.05 17.56 10.04
C ASN A 113 4.78 17.40 8.69
N GLY A 114 5.31 18.50 8.14
CA GLY A 114 6.07 18.47 6.88
C GLY A 114 5.19 18.41 5.63
N VAL A 115 4.22 19.33 5.47
CA VAL A 115 3.42 19.45 4.24
C VAL A 115 3.63 20.80 3.57
N TRP A 116 3.85 20.77 2.26
CA TRP A 116 3.92 21.94 1.39
C TRP A 116 2.89 21.84 0.28
N ASP A 117 2.34 22.97 -0.14
CA ASP A 117 1.48 23.04 -1.31
C ASP A 117 1.77 24.27 -2.18
N ARG A 118 1.37 24.19 -3.45
CA ARG A 118 1.45 25.30 -4.40
C ARG A 118 0.12 25.55 -5.13
N GLY A 119 -0.99 25.28 -4.45
CA GLY A 119 -2.34 25.49 -4.98
C GLY A 119 -2.71 24.54 -6.12
N GLY A 120 -3.58 25.01 -7.02
CA GLY A 120 -4.08 24.26 -8.17
C GLY A 120 -5.24 23.31 -7.86
N ASN A 121 -5.72 23.28 -6.62
CA ASN A 121 -6.86 22.45 -6.23
C ASN A 121 -8.19 23.03 -6.68
N ASN A 122 -9.16 22.13 -6.81
CA ASN A 122 -10.56 22.42 -7.08
C ASN A 122 -11.40 21.24 -6.56
N LEU A 123 -12.70 21.20 -6.83
CA LEU A 123 -13.58 20.11 -6.37
C LEU A 123 -13.12 18.69 -6.79
N PHE A 124 -12.41 18.55 -7.92
CA PHE A 124 -12.06 17.26 -8.55
C PHE A 124 -10.55 16.99 -8.63
N SER A 125 -9.73 17.92 -8.16
CA SER A 125 -8.27 17.79 -8.07
C SER A 125 -7.77 18.17 -6.69
N SER A 126 -6.83 17.41 -6.15
CA SER A 126 -6.09 17.82 -4.94
C SER A 126 -5.27 19.07 -5.20
N ALA A 127 -4.66 19.64 -4.16
CA ALA A 127 -3.59 20.60 -4.40
C ALA A 127 -2.40 19.87 -5.01
N MET A 128 -1.58 20.59 -5.76
CA MET A 128 -0.22 20.18 -6.01
C MET A 128 0.54 20.33 -4.69
N HIS A 129 0.97 19.22 -4.12
CA HIS A 129 1.51 19.16 -2.76
C HIS A 129 2.65 18.15 -2.65
N LYS A 130 3.40 18.27 -1.55
CA LYS A 130 4.49 17.38 -1.17
C LYS A 130 4.47 17.21 0.34
N THR A 131 4.86 16.02 0.77
CA THR A 131 4.95 15.62 2.17
C THR A 131 6.33 15.05 2.46
N GLU A 132 6.81 15.22 3.70
CA GLU A 132 8.02 14.56 4.21
C GLU A 132 7.73 13.09 4.56
N THR A 133 7.23 12.35 3.57
CA THR A 133 6.79 10.96 3.70
C THR A 133 7.23 10.13 2.51
N ILE A 134 7.21 8.80 2.67
CA ILE A 134 7.04 7.88 1.56
C ILE A 134 5.60 7.40 1.58
N ASP A 135 4.99 7.33 0.41
CA ASP A 135 3.62 6.85 0.24
C ASP A 135 3.59 5.65 -0.71
N TYR A 136 2.97 4.56 -0.27
CA TYR A 136 2.49 3.54 -1.20
C TYR A 136 1.04 3.87 -1.57
N GLY A 137 0.88 4.49 -2.74
CA GLY A 137 -0.41 4.84 -3.31
C GLY A 137 -0.95 3.69 -4.16
N ILE A 138 -2.03 3.06 -3.72
CA ILE A 138 -2.57 1.82 -4.29
C ILE A 138 -3.99 2.08 -4.79
N LEU A 139 -4.21 2.01 -6.10
CA LEU A 139 -5.53 2.23 -6.68
C LEU A 139 -6.40 0.97 -6.55
N LEU A 140 -7.50 1.06 -5.79
CA LEU A 140 -8.38 -0.08 -5.50
C LEU A 140 -9.56 -0.18 -6.48
N ALA A 141 -10.09 0.96 -6.91
CA ALA A 141 -11.22 1.02 -7.85
C ALA A 141 -11.24 2.34 -8.62
N GLY A 142 -11.86 2.31 -9.80
CA GLY A 142 -12.03 3.47 -10.68
C GLY A 142 -10.75 3.90 -11.39
N GLU A 143 -10.63 5.20 -11.66
CA GLU A 143 -9.50 5.76 -12.38
C GLU A 143 -8.97 7.01 -11.66
N ARG A 144 -7.64 7.12 -11.59
CA ARG A 144 -6.99 8.26 -10.95
C ARG A 144 -5.81 8.74 -11.77
N HIS A 145 -5.71 10.05 -11.96
CA HIS A 145 -4.60 10.68 -12.65
C HIS A 145 -3.59 11.19 -11.62
N LEU A 146 -2.34 10.77 -11.76
CA LEU A 146 -1.18 11.29 -11.05
C LEU A 146 -0.51 12.33 -11.93
N ILE A 147 -0.48 13.57 -11.46
CA ILE A 147 0.11 14.71 -12.16
C ILE A 147 1.40 15.09 -11.43
N LEU A 148 2.50 15.09 -12.17
CA LEU A 148 3.83 15.57 -11.77
C LEU A 148 4.17 16.83 -12.57
N ASP A 149 5.36 17.40 -12.37
CA ASP A 149 5.79 18.55 -13.17
C ASP A 149 6.18 18.17 -14.61
N ASP A 150 6.64 16.93 -14.82
CA ASP A 150 7.15 16.46 -16.10
C ASP A 150 6.21 15.50 -16.84
N CYS A 151 5.17 15.00 -16.18
CA CYS A 151 4.21 14.10 -16.80
C CYS A 151 2.85 14.05 -16.10
N GLU A 152 1.89 13.45 -16.79
CA GLU A 152 0.60 13.02 -16.24
C GLU A 152 0.42 11.53 -16.56
N LEU A 153 0.10 10.75 -15.53
CA LEU A 153 -0.09 9.30 -15.62
C LEU A 153 -1.51 8.92 -15.24
N VAL A 154 -2.12 8.06 -16.06
CA VAL A 154 -3.40 7.42 -15.72
C VAL A 154 -3.10 6.12 -14.96
N MET A 155 -3.65 6.01 -13.75
CA MET A 155 -3.62 4.81 -12.94
C MET A 155 -4.95 4.06 -13.04
N LYS A 156 -4.87 2.72 -13.06
CA LYS A 156 -6.00 1.78 -13.04
C LYS A 156 -5.99 0.89 -11.79
N PRO A 157 -7.08 0.19 -11.46
CA PRO A 157 -7.11 -0.69 -10.28
C PRO A 157 -5.97 -1.71 -10.31
N GLY A 158 -5.24 -1.80 -9.20
CA GLY A 158 -4.04 -2.62 -9.05
C GLY A 158 -2.72 -1.91 -9.37
N ASP A 159 -2.74 -0.70 -9.96
CA ASP A 159 -1.53 0.12 -10.13
C ASP A 159 -1.07 0.69 -8.78
N ILE A 160 0.25 0.71 -8.58
CA ILE A 160 0.87 1.17 -7.34
C ILE A 160 1.97 2.20 -7.65
N VAL A 161 1.89 3.35 -7.00
CA VAL A 161 2.97 4.34 -6.95
C VAL A 161 3.73 4.23 -5.63
N CYS A 162 5.04 4.18 -5.72
CA CYS A 162 5.97 4.41 -4.62
C CYS A 162 6.40 5.88 -4.71
N GLN A 163 5.75 6.73 -3.93
CA GLN A 163 5.92 8.16 -3.98
C GLN A 163 6.95 8.59 -2.94
N ILE A 164 8.13 8.98 -3.41
CA ILE A 164 9.30 9.19 -2.56
C ILE A 164 9.41 10.69 -2.28
N GLY A 165 8.50 11.20 -1.46
CA GLY A 165 8.43 12.62 -1.10
C GLY A 165 8.32 13.54 -2.32
N ALA A 166 7.62 13.15 -3.38
CA ALA A 166 7.55 13.94 -4.62
C ALA A 166 6.46 15.03 -4.55
N TRP A 167 6.65 16.16 -5.24
CA TRP A 167 5.54 17.04 -5.61
C TRP A 167 4.58 16.31 -6.55
N HIS A 168 3.30 16.34 -6.21
CA HIS A 168 2.30 15.67 -7.02
C HIS A 168 0.90 16.24 -6.80
N GLN A 169 0.02 15.98 -7.78
CA GLN A 169 -1.39 16.28 -7.71
C GLN A 169 -2.20 15.04 -8.14
N TRP A 170 -3.31 14.82 -7.47
CA TRP A 170 -4.28 13.78 -7.80
C TRP A 170 -5.51 14.38 -8.45
N SER A 171 -5.98 13.80 -9.55
CA SER A 171 -7.28 14.17 -10.13
C SER A 171 -8.10 12.97 -10.59
N SER A 172 -9.42 13.17 -10.69
CA SER A 172 -10.38 12.17 -11.16
C SER A 172 -11.25 12.76 -12.29
N PRO A 173 -10.65 13.03 -13.46
CA PRO A 173 -11.32 13.79 -14.52
C PRO A 173 -12.40 13.00 -15.27
N ARG A 174 -12.36 11.67 -15.21
CA ARG A 174 -13.28 10.77 -15.95
C ARG A 174 -14.14 9.91 -15.04
N GLU A 175 -13.54 9.26 -14.05
CA GLU A 175 -14.23 8.38 -13.11
C GLU A 175 -13.86 8.76 -11.67
N GLY A 176 -14.75 8.47 -10.72
CA GLY A 176 -14.38 8.49 -9.30
C GLY A 176 -13.37 7.38 -8.98
N ALA A 177 -12.75 7.44 -7.82
CA ALA A 177 -11.76 6.44 -7.42
C ALA A 177 -11.77 6.16 -5.92
N LEU A 178 -11.32 4.94 -5.57
CA LEU A 178 -10.90 4.58 -4.24
C LEU A 178 -9.40 4.27 -4.28
N MET A 179 -8.60 5.09 -3.60
CA MET A 179 -7.15 4.92 -3.57
C MET A 179 -6.68 4.83 -2.13
N ALA A 180 -6.03 3.72 -1.78
CA ALA A 180 -5.37 3.56 -0.50
C ALA A 180 -4.02 4.29 -0.49
N PHE A 181 -3.68 4.88 0.64
CA PHE A 181 -2.39 5.49 0.91
C PHE A 181 -1.87 4.95 2.23
N ASP A 182 -0.84 4.12 2.14
CA ASP A 182 0.05 3.79 3.25
C ASP A 182 1.17 4.84 3.26
N MET A 183 1.02 5.84 4.15
CA MET A 183 1.92 6.99 4.25
C MET A 183 2.69 6.91 5.55
N PHE A 184 4.01 7.03 5.48
CA PHE A 184 4.87 6.91 6.65
C PHE A 184 6.06 7.85 6.58
N ALA A 185 6.57 8.17 7.77
CA ALA A 185 7.57 9.21 7.96
C ALA A 185 8.82 9.00 7.10
N ALA A 186 9.24 10.07 6.43
CA ALA A 186 10.53 10.16 5.77
C ALA A 186 11.32 11.37 6.31
N ARG A 187 12.55 11.56 5.85
CA ARG A 187 13.34 12.75 6.20
C ARG A 187 14.00 13.39 4.99
N PHE A 188 13.86 14.70 4.89
CA PHE A 188 14.63 15.56 4.00
C PHE A 188 15.94 15.94 4.69
N VAL A 189 17.07 15.71 4.03
CA VAL A 189 18.41 15.96 4.61
C VAL A 189 19.01 17.31 4.18
N ASP A 190 18.54 17.89 3.07
CA ASP A 190 19.08 19.13 2.47
C ASP A 190 18.09 20.31 2.54
N GLY A 191 17.28 20.37 3.60
CA GLY A 191 16.27 21.41 3.81
C GLY A 191 14.92 21.11 3.12
N ALA A 192 14.03 22.12 3.07
CA ALA A 192 12.63 21.96 2.67
C ALA A 192 12.40 21.54 1.19
N ALA A 193 13.46 21.49 0.37
CA ALA A 193 13.35 21.01 -1.01
C ALA A 193 13.15 19.48 -1.08
N GLY A 194 13.63 18.72 -0.09
CA GLY A 194 13.41 17.28 0.01
C GLY A 194 13.83 16.48 -1.22
N LEU A 195 15.02 16.75 -1.74
CA LEU A 195 15.54 16.08 -2.94
C LEU A 195 15.93 14.63 -2.65
N ALA A 196 16.04 13.86 -3.74
CA ALA A 196 16.64 12.55 -3.72
C ALA A 196 18.06 12.56 -3.15
N GLN A 197 18.33 11.60 -2.27
CA GLN A 197 19.61 11.32 -1.66
C GLN A 197 20.31 10.23 -2.46
N GLY A 198 21.60 10.41 -2.71
CA GLY A 198 22.41 9.46 -3.47
C GLY A 198 22.11 9.48 -4.97
N ASP A 199 22.70 8.53 -5.69
CA ASP A 199 22.67 8.39 -7.15
C ASP A 199 22.32 6.97 -7.59
N ASP A 200 21.60 6.22 -6.74
CA ASP A 200 21.17 4.85 -7.01
C ASP A 200 20.45 4.76 -8.36
N LYS A 201 20.90 3.84 -9.22
CA LYS A 201 20.32 3.69 -10.55
C LYS A 201 18.99 2.93 -10.46
N PRO A 202 17.91 3.42 -11.07
CA PRO A 202 16.65 2.69 -11.15
C PRO A 202 16.85 1.29 -11.74
N ILE A 203 16.36 0.27 -11.03
CA ILE A 203 16.46 -1.11 -11.49
C ILE A 203 15.32 -1.39 -12.47
N ARG A 204 15.67 -1.99 -13.61
CA ARG A 204 14.72 -2.40 -14.65
C ARG A 204 14.53 -3.92 -14.65
N PRO A 205 13.36 -4.43 -15.06
CA PRO A 205 13.17 -5.86 -15.24
C PRO A 205 14.22 -6.44 -16.18
N SER A 206 14.71 -7.64 -15.87
CA SER A 206 15.55 -8.38 -16.81
C SER A 206 14.74 -8.72 -18.07
N PRO A 207 15.26 -8.49 -19.28
CA PRO A 207 14.55 -8.84 -20.52
C PRO A 207 14.33 -10.35 -20.66
N ASP A 208 15.12 -11.17 -19.97
CA ASP A 208 15.04 -12.63 -20.03
C ASP A 208 14.11 -13.23 -18.97
N PHE A 209 13.61 -12.40 -18.04
CA PHE A 209 12.74 -12.88 -16.97
C PHE A 209 11.29 -13.02 -17.46
N ASN A 210 10.81 -14.26 -17.50
CA ASN A 210 9.43 -14.58 -17.83
C ASN A 210 8.63 -14.86 -16.57
N LEU A 211 7.45 -14.25 -16.49
CA LEU A 211 6.48 -14.55 -15.43
C LEU A 211 5.85 -15.93 -15.67
N PRO A 212 5.41 -16.62 -14.60
CA PRO A 212 4.62 -17.83 -14.74
C PRO A 212 3.36 -17.58 -15.56
N GLU A 213 2.87 -18.62 -16.24
CA GLU A 213 1.62 -18.55 -16.99
C GLU A 213 0.46 -18.07 -16.10
N GLY A 214 -0.35 -17.15 -16.64
CA GLY A 214 -1.48 -16.54 -15.92
C GLY A 214 -1.11 -15.43 -14.92
N VAL A 215 0.18 -15.17 -14.67
CA VAL A 215 0.63 -14.07 -13.83
C VAL A 215 0.80 -12.81 -14.67
N ARG A 216 0.10 -11.73 -14.28
CA ARG A 216 0.29 -10.41 -14.90
C ARG A 216 1.38 -9.62 -14.16
N PRO A 217 2.21 -8.84 -14.86
CA PRO A 217 3.22 -8.01 -14.22
C PRO A 217 2.56 -6.95 -13.33
N ALA A 218 3.04 -6.80 -12.10
CA ALA A 218 2.67 -5.69 -11.24
C ALA A 218 3.31 -4.39 -11.77
N ARG A 219 2.49 -3.36 -12.05
CA ARG A 219 2.99 -2.04 -12.47
C ARG A 219 3.55 -1.31 -11.25
N ARG A 220 4.82 -0.90 -11.34
CA ARG A 220 5.57 -0.11 -10.36
C ARG A 220 5.79 1.27 -10.94
N ILE A 221 5.23 2.29 -10.30
CA ILE A 221 5.50 3.69 -10.59
C ILE A 221 6.37 4.25 -9.46
N VAL A 222 7.47 4.93 -9.76
CA VAL A 222 8.32 5.58 -8.77
C VAL A 222 8.42 7.06 -9.08
N THR A 223 8.12 7.90 -8.10
CA THR A 223 8.21 9.36 -8.24
C THR A 223 9.12 9.96 -7.17
N ILE A 224 9.83 11.02 -7.51
CA ILE A 224 10.75 11.73 -6.62
C ILE A 224 10.93 13.17 -7.11
N ASP A 225 11.45 14.06 -6.28
CA ASP A 225 11.97 15.33 -6.76
C ASP A 225 13.44 15.18 -7.18
N ARG A 226 13.73 15.33 -8.48
CA ARG A 226 15.12 15.38 -8.99
C ARG A 226 15.70 16.78 -8.92
N GLU A 227 14.84 17.77 -9.07
CA GLU A 227 15.16 19.19 -9.04
C GLU A 227 14.32 19.89 -7.96
N PRO A 228 14.84 20.96 -7.33
CA PRO A 228 14.09 21.68 -6.31
C PRO A 228 12.70 22.11 -6.78
N GLY A 229 11.67 21.66 -6.06
CA GLY A 229 10.30 22.09 -6.30
C GLY A 229 9.62 21.46 -7.51
N LYS A 230 10.22 20.40 -8.11
CA LYS A 230 9.67 19.68 -9.25
C LYS A 230 9.57 18.19 -8.94
N GLY A 231 8.34 17.67 -8.99
CA GLY A 231 8.08 16.24 -8.93
C GLY A 231 8.33 15.61 -10.29
N ASN A 232 9.04 14.47 -10.29
CA ASN A 232 9.49 13.79 -11.49
C ASN A 232 9.16 12.31 -11.48
N LEU A 233 8.92 11.77 -12.67
CA LEU A 233 8.84 10.33 -12.87
C LEU A 233 10.24 9.70 -12.89
N VAL A 234 10.49 8.77 -11.98
CA VAL A 234 11.73 7.99 -11.96
C VAL A 234 11.62 6.77 -12.87
N SER A 235 10.55 6.01 -12.71
CA SER A 235 10.28 4.82 -13.51
C SER A 235 8.78 4.52 -13.53
N ASP A 236 8.34 3.91 -14.62
CA ASP A 236 7.00 3.36 -14.80
C ASP A 236 7.13 2.09 -15.65
N GLY A 237 6.72 0.95 -15.09
CA GLY A 237 6.80 -0.32 -15.79
C GLY A 237 6.58 -1.53 -14.87
N PRO A 238 6.92 -2.75 -15.33
CA PRO A 238 6.84 -3.93 -14.49
C PRO A 238 7.78 -3.83 -13.28
N ALA A 239 7.36 -4.38 -12.14
CA ALA A 239 8.23 -4.58 -11.00
C ALA A 239 9.44 -5.47 -11.40
N PRO A 240 10.68 -5.04 -11.12
CA PRO A 240 11.86 -5.72 -11.63
C PRO A 240 12.31 -6.93 -10.78
N ASP A 241 11.85 -7.02 -9.54
CA ASP A 241 12.26 -8.05 -8.58
C ASP A 241 11.08 -8.97 -8.24
N VAL A 242 11.07 -10.15 -8.87
CA VAL A 242 9.99 -11.12 -8.73
C VAL A 242 10.54 -12.48 -8.31
N ARG A 243 9.94 -13.06 -7.27
CA ARG A 243 10.18 -14.44 -6.84
C ARG A 243 8.97 -15.32 -7.16
N THR A 244 9.23 -16.55 -7.55
CA THR A 244 8.21 -17.56 -7.85
C THR A 244 8.34 -18.76 -6.92
N ASP A 245 7.33 -19.62 -6.91
CA ASP A 245 7.37 -20.88 -6.18
C ASP A 245 7.10 -22.05 -7.15
N PRO A 246 8.11 -22.86 -7.51
CA PRO A 246 7.92 -24.01 -8.38
C PRO A 246 6.88 -25.02 -7.86
N ALA A 247 6.66 -25.08 -6.54
CA ALA A 247 5.70 -25.97 -5.93
C ALA A 247 4.26 -25.43 -5.99
N ARG A 248 4.08 -24.15 -6.35
CA ARG A 248 2.79 -23.50 -6.60
C ARG A 248 2.79 -22.83 -7.99
N PRO A 249 2.62 -23.58 -9.09
CA PRO A 249 2.54 -23.01 -10.43
C PRO A 249 1.51 -21.89 -10.51
N GLY A 250 1.94 -20.72 -11.01
CA GLY A 250 1.15 -19.49 -11.03
C GLY A 250 1.34 -18.57 -9.81
N PHE A 251 2.19 -18.94 -8.84
CA PHE A 251 2.60 -18.05 -7.75
C PHE A 251 3.70 -17.08 -8.17
N ALA A 252 3.52 -15.81 -7.83
CA ALA A 252 4.55 -14.79 -7.97
C ALA A 252 4.47 -13.74 -6.86
N SER A 253 5.61 -13.29 -6.36
CA SER A 253 5.76 -12.19 -5.40
C SER A 253 6.68 -11.13 -6.01
N ALA A 254 6.09 -10.02 -6.45
CA ALA A 254 6.76 -8.90 -7.10
C ALA A 254 7.00 -7.78 -6.09
N ARG A 255 8.26 -7.50 -5.75
CA ARG A 255 8.65 -6.46 -4.79
C ARG A 255 8.74 -5.10 -5.49
N LEU A 256 8.15 -4.07 -4.86
CA LEU A 256 8.02 -2.73 -5.44
C LEU A 256 8.97 -1.72 -4.81
N TRP A 257 9.11 -1.76 -3.49
CA TRP A 257 9.97 -0.84 -2.74
C TRP A 257 10.33 -1.42 -1.37
N VAL A 258 11.49 -1.03 -0.86
CA VAL A 258 11.96 -1.34 0.49
C VAL A 258 12.46 -0.07 1.16
N THR A 259 12.27 0.06 2.45
CA THR A 259 12.98 1.04 3.29
C THR A 259 13.70 0.29 4.40
N ASP A 260 14.80 0.86 4.89
CA ASP A 260 15.67 0.25 5.90
C ASP A 260 15.77 1.07 7.19
N SER A 261 14.89 2.07 7.31
CA SER A 261 14.93 3.06 8.38
C SER A 261 13.59 3.80 8.46
N THR A 262 13.28 4.29 9.66
CA THR A 262 12.19 5.23 9.92
C THR A 262 12.74 6.38 10.78
N PRO A 263 12.49 7.65 10.44
CA PRO A 263 11.97 8.12 9.16
C PRO A 263 12.82 7.60 7.98
N ALA A 264 12.15 7.23 6.89
CA ALA A 264 12.79 6.67 5.72
C ALA A 264 13.63 7.70 4.95
N ARG A 265 14.63 7.20 4.22
CA ARG A 265 15.46 8.01 3.32
C ARG A 265 14.75 8.22 1.98
N ILE A 266 14.84 9.42 1.44
CA ILE A 266 14.33 9.78 0.11
C ILE A 266 15.42 9.41 -0.90
N VAL A 267 15.32 8.28 -1.57
CA VAL A 267 16.36 7.75 -2.48
C VAL A 267 15.76 7.30 -3.82
N TYR A 268 16.60 7.16 -4.84
CA TYR A 268 16.15 6.79 -6.20
C TYR A 268 15.74 5.33 -6.36
N GLU A 269 16.34 4.42 -5.59
CA GLU A 269 16.10 2.98 -5.74
C GLU A 269 16.53 2.21 -4.48
N THR A 270 15.78 1.16 -4.12
CA THR A 270 16.03 0.35 -2.92
C THR A 270 15.93 -1.15 -3.17
N LEU A 271 15.56 -1.60 -4.37
CA LEU A 271 15.42 -3.03 -4.67
C LEU A 271 16.76 -3.79 -4.74
N HIS A 272 17.90 -3.11 -4.59
CA HIS A 272 19.19 -3.75 -4.33
C HIS A 272 19.28 -4.38 -2.92
N LEU A 273 18.42 -3.97 -1.99
CA LEU A 273 18.34 -4.56 -0.65
C LEU A 273 17.90 -6.04 -0.70
N PRO A 274 18.27 -6.87 0.30
CA PRO A 274 17.93 -8.29 0.32
C PRO A 274 16.44 -8.56 0.15
N HIS A 275 16.07 -9.53 -0.70
CA HIS A 275 14.68 -9.95 -0.89
C HIS A 275 14.24 -10.80 0.30
N THR A 276 13.44 -10.22 1.19
CA THR A 276 12.87 -10.83 2.41
C THR A 276 11.37 -10.59 2.50
N LEU A 277 10.66 -11.44 3.26
CA LEU A 277 9.25 -11.26 3.59
C LEU A 277 9.03 -10.19 4.66
N GLU A 278 9.90 -10.09 5.65
CA GLU A 278 9.95 -9.01 6.62
C GLU A 278 10.78 -7.85 6.08
N PRO A 279 10.46 -6.59 6.42
CA PRO A 279 11.35 -5.48 6.12
C PRO A 279 12.65 -5.56 6.93
N PRO A 280 13.70 -4.83 6.53
CA PRO A 280 14.83 -4.56 7.42
C PRO A 280 14.35 -3.90 8.74
N PRO A 281 15.14 -3.97 9.82
CA PRO A 281 14.80 -3.32 11.08
C PRO A 281 14.49 -1.85 10.90
N ARG A 282 13.38 -1.41 11.51
CA ARG A 282 12.81 -0.05 11.38
C ARG A 282 12.42 0.34 9.95
N GLY A 283 12.27 -0.61 9.04
CA GLY A 283 11.96 -0.37 7.65
C GLY A 283 10.55 -0.81 7.25
N SER A 284 10.33 -0.83 5.93
CA SER A 284 9.10 -1.27 5.29
C SER A 284 9.38 -1.99 3.97
N VAL A 285 8.44 -2.80 3.49
CA VAL A 285 8.52 -3.46 2.18
C VAL A 285 7.13 -3.57 1.55
N CYS A 286 6.99 -3.06 0.33
CA CYS A 286 5.77 -3.18 -0.47
C CYS A 286 5.96 -4.22 -1.57
N ARG A 287 4.98 -5.12 -1.74
CA ARG A 287 4.96 -6.13 -2.80
C ARG A 287 3.55 -6.42 -3.30
N VAL A 288 3.46 -7.01 -4.47
CA VAL A 288 2.24 -7.61 -5.03
C VAL A 288 2.42 -9.11 -5.13
N VAL A 289 1.49 -9.87 -4.57
CA VAL A 289 1.49 -11.33 -4.59
C VAL A 289 0.33 -11.83 -5.42
N THR A 290 0.63 -12.70 -6.39
CA THR A 290 -0.36 -13.48 -7.13
C THR A 290 -0.43 -14.88 -6.52
N PHE A 291 -1.63 -15.25 -6.06
CA PHE A 291 -1.93 -16.56 -5.50
C PHE A 291 -2.69 -17.40 -6.53
N PRO A 292 -2.12 -18.52 -7.01
CA PRO A 292 -2.85 -19.41 -7.91
C PRO A 292 -3.93 -20.19 -7.16
N PRO A 293 -4.96 -20.71 -7.87
CA PRO A 293 -5.90 -21.66 -7.29
C PRO A 293 -5.23 -22.78 -6.51
N ASP A 294 -5.73 -23.07 -5.31
CA ASP A 294 -5.20 -24.11 -4.42
C ASP A 294 -5.21 -25.48 -5.12
N ASP A 295 -6.23 -25.76 -5.94
CA ASP A 295 -6.37 -27.02 -6.68
C ASP A 295 -5.20 -27.31 -7.65
N ASN A 296 -4.42 -26.29 -8.03
CA ASN A 296 -3.26 -26.48 -8.90
C ASN A 296 -2.13 -27.25 -8.19
N TRP A 297 -2.01 -27.09 -6.87
CA TRP A 297 -0.83 -27.53 -6.09
C TRP A 297 -1.18 -28.29 -4.81
N LYS A 298 -2.41 -28.21 -4.31
CA LYS A 298 -2.84 -28.89 -3.08
C LYS A 298 -2.59 -30.41 -3.17
N GLY A 299 -2.06 -30.97 -2.10
CA GLY A 299 -1.68 -32.39 -2.02
C GLY A 299 -0.34 -32.74 -2.68
N LYS A 300 0.31 -31.80 -3.37
CA LYS A 300 1.64 -31.99 -4.01
C LYS A 300 2.78 -31.28 -3.27
N VAL A 301 2.45 -30.51 -2.24
CA VAL A 301 3.39 -29.70 -1.45
C VAL A 301 3.56 -30.33 -0.07
N GLY A 302 4.81 -30.53 0.36
CA GLY A 302 5.16 -30.98 1.70
C GLY A 302 6.18 -30.07 2.38
N ALA A 303 6.77 -30.57 3.46
CA ALA A 303 7.70 -29.82 4.29
C ALA A 303 8.96 -29.34 3.54
N ALA A 304 9.41 -30.10 2.53
CA ALA A 304 10.60 -29.77 1.76
C ALA A 304 10.35 -28.57 0.84
N GLU A 305 9.25 -28.58 0.10
CA GLU A 305 8.83 -27.50 -0.81
C GLU A 305 8.55 -26.21 -0.03
N VAL A 306 7.86 -26.30 1.10
CA VAL A 306 7.60 -25.15 1.97
C VAL A 306 8.91 -24.53 2.48
N ARG A 307 9.85 -25.34 2.98
CA ARG A 307 11.17 -24.84 3.41
C ARG A 307 11.96 -24.21 2.26
N ALA A 308 11.88 -24.79 1.06
CA ALA A 308 12.54 -24.26 -0.12
C ALA A 308 11.97 -22.88 -0.49
N PHE A 309 10.64 -22.71 -0.47
CA PHE A 309 9.98 -21.43 -0.69
C PHE A 309 10.46 -20.35 0.28
N PHE A 310 10.37 -20.59 1.59
CA PHE A 310 10.76 -19.58 2.59
C PHE A 310 12.26 -19.23 2.52
N ARG A 311 13.12 -20.19 2.18
CA ARG A 311 14.54 -19.91 1.90
C ARG A 311 14.72 -19.06 0.64
N ALA A 312 14.01 -19.37 -0.44
CA ALA A 312 14.07 -18.64 -1.69
C ALA A 312 13.53 -17.20 -1.57
N MET A 313 12.59 -16.97 -0.65
CA MET A 313 12.09 -15.66 -0.27
C MET A 313 13.00 -14.89 0.70
N GLY A 314 14.14 -15.47 1.13
CA GLY A 314 15.05 -14.85 2.09
C GLY A 314 14.60 -14.87 3.55
N SER A 315 13.49 -15.54 3.87
CA SER A 315 12.85 -15.55 5.20
C SER A 315 12.62 -16.97 5.72
N PRO A 316 13.68 -17.78 5.91
CA PRO A 316 13.54 -19.18 6.33
C PRO A 316 12.84 -19.35 7.69
N HIS A 317 12.93 -18.34 8.56
CA HIS A 317 12.35 -18.35 9.91
C HIS A 317 10.88 -17.92 9.96
N ALA A 318 10.33 -17.40 8.86
CA ALA A 318 8.93 -16.99 8.82
C ALA A 318 7.97 -18.20 8.79
N SER A 319 8.43 -19.36 8.30
CA SER A 319 7.62 -20.57 8.23
C SER A 319 7.23 -21.07 9.63
N THR A 320 5.93 -21.30 9.84
CA THR A 320 5.40 -21.97 11.05
C THR A 320 4.80 -23.33 10.70
N TYR A 321 5.20 -23.89 9.56
CA TYR A 321 4.70 -25.17 9.07
C TYR A 321 4.86 -26.29 10.10
N SER A 322 3.79 -27.06 10.25
CA SER A 322 3.80 -28.37 10.90
C SER A 322 2.79 -29.28 10.19
N PRO A 323 2.86 -30.62 10.38
CA PRO A 323 1.84 -31.53 9.84
C PRO A 323 0.41 -31.24 10.33
N LEU A 324 0.25 -30.49 11.43
CA LEU A 324 -1.04 -30.11 12.00
C LEU A 324 -1.44 -28.67 11.65
N ALA A 325 -0.61 -27.94 10.90
CA ALA A 325 -0.93 -26.58 10.50
C ALA A 325 -2.18 -26.57 9.59
N PRO A 326 -3.09 -25.58 9.74
CA PRO A 326 -4.29 -25.50 8.92
C PRO A 326 -4.00 -25.23 7.42
N HIS A 327 -2.77 -24.82 7.10
CA HIS A 327 -2.30 -24.57 5.74
C HIS A 327 -0.78 -24.84 5.64
N PRO A 328 -0.25 -25.40 4.52
CA PRO A 328 1.18 -25.68 4.40
C PRO A 328 2.09 -24.44 4.50
N TYR A 329 1.60 -23.29 4.03
CA TYR A 329 2.32 -22.02 4.02
C TYR A 329 1.94 -21.12 5.20
N MET A 330 1.59 -21.68 6.36
CA MET A 330 1.48 -20.87 7.57
C MET A 330 2.81 -20.16 7.85
N GLN A 331 2.71 -18.88 8.18
CA GLN A 331 3.84 -18.01 8.43
C GLN A 331 3.55 -16.99 9.53
N LYS A 332 4.61 -16.55 10.20
CA LYS A 332 4.57 -15.49 11.19
C LYS A 332 5.81 -14.62 11.08
N THR A 333 5.59 -13.32 10.94
CA THR A 333 6.62 -12.28 10.93
C THR A 333 6.30 -11.27 12.01
N ARG A 334 7.34 -10.62 12.55
CA ARG A 334 7.16 -9.52 13.51
C ARG A 334 6.93 -8.22 12.75
N THR A 335 5.79 -8.14 12.09
CA THR A 335 5.42 -7.02 11.20
C THR A 335 4.00 -6.55 11.44
N LEU A 336 3.78 -5.27 11.16
CA LEU A 336 2.46 -4.72 10.87
C LEU A 336 2.28 -4.77 9.36
N ASP A 337 1.33 -5.56 8.87
CA ASP A 337 1.06 -5.67 7.43
C ASP A 337 -0.29 -5.03 7.07
N PHE A 338 -0.29 -4.28 5.97
CA PHE A 338 -1.51 -3.85 5.29
C PHE A 338 -1.67 -4.65 4.01
N CYS A 339 -2.70 -5.47 3.96
CA CYS A 339 -2.97 -6.35 2.82
C CYS A 339 -4.22 -5.88 2.07
N PHE A 340 -4.08 -5.59 0.79
CA PHE A 340 -5.13 -5.08 -0.08
C PHE A 340 -5.48 -6.15 -1.10
N VAL A 341 -6.70 -6.69 -1.06
CA VAL A 341 -7.15 -7.60 -2.12
C VAL A 341 -7.45 -6.77 -3.35
N LEU A 342 -6.62 -6.90 -4.39
CA LEU A 342 -6.71 -6.13 -5.63
C LEU A 342 -7.59 -6.83 -6.66
N GLU A 343 -7.51 -8.17 -6.73
CA GLU A 343 -8.29 -8.97 -7.67
C GLU A 343 -8.69 -10.32 -7.05
N GLY A 344 -9.88 -10.78 -7.42
CA GLY A 344 -10.39 -12.09 -7.04
C GLY A 344 -10.86 -12.17 -5.60
N GLU A 345 -10.81 -13.38 -5.07
CA GLU A 345 -11.22 -13.72 -3.71
C GLU A 345 -10.13 -14.57 -3.07
N ILE A 346 -9.86 -14.35 -1.79
CA ILE A 346 -8.83 -15.06 -1.05
C ILE A 346 -9.26 -15.30 0.39
N VAL A 347 -8.81 -16.41 0.97
CA VAL A 347 -9.08 -16.74 2.36
C VAL A 347 -7.84 -16.47 3.20
N LEU A 348 -7.96 -15.58 4.18
CA LEU A 348 -7.01 -15.43 5.27
C LEU A 348 -7.23 -16.58 6.26
N VAL A 349 -6.24 -17.43 6.43
CA VAL A 349 -6.24 -18.56 7.37
C VAL A 349 -5.47 -18.15 8.62
N LEU A 350 -6.11 -18.18 9.78
CA LEU A 350 -5.51 -17.94 11.10
C LEU A 350 -5.56 -19.24 11.93
N ASP A 351 -4.98 -19.22 13.13
CA ASP A 351 -4.96 -20.39 14.03
C ASP A 351 -6.37 -20.76 14.52
N THR A 352 -7.23 -19.76 14.72
CA THR A 352 -8.54 -19.94 15.36
C THR A 352 -9.71 -19.83 14.40
N GLN A 353 -9.52 -19.24 13.23
CA GLN A 353 -10.58 -18.97 12.27
C GLN A 353 -10.03 -18.73 10.87
N GLN A 354 -10.95 -18.62 9.90
CA GLN A 354 -10.64 -18.26 8.53
C GLN A 354 -11.60 -17.16 8.08
N VAL A 355 -11.13 -16.24 7.23
CA VAL A 355 -11.92 -15.11 6.75
C VAL A 355 -11.82 -15.03 5.24
N SER A 356 -12.96 -15.03 4.56
CA SER A 356 -13.04 -14.77 3.13
C SER A 356 -12.97 -13.27 2.86
N LEU A 357 -12.13 -12.90 1.91
CA LEU A 357 -11.90 -11.55 1.45
C LEU A 357 -12.10 -11.48 -0.07
N LYS A 358 -12.59 -10.35 -0.56
CA LYS A 358 -12.75 -10.06 -2.00
C LYS A 358 -12.08 -8.75 -2.38
N ALA A 359 -11.93 -8.51 -3.68
CA ALA A 359 -11.37 -7.28 -4.21
C ALA A 359 -11.95 -6.00 -3.56
N GLY A 360 -11.06 -5.10 -3.14
CA GLY A 360 -11.37 -3.87 -2.42
C GLY A 360 -11.41 -3.99 -0.89
N GLU A 361 -11.29 -5.19 -0.32
CA GLU A 361 -11.24 -5.41 1.13
C GLU A 361 -9.79 -5.43 1.65
N ILE A 362 -9.62 -4.99 2.89
CA ILE A 362 -8.31 -4.71 3.48
C ILE A 362 -8.12 -5.50 4.77
N VAL A 363 -6.91 -6.02 4.98
CA VAL A 363 -6.48 -6.62 6.25
C VAL A 363 -5.43 -5.73 6.90
N VAL A 364 -5.60 -5.42 8.18
CA VAL A 364 -4.56 -4.89 9.06
C VAL A 364 -4.06 -6.04 9.93
N GLN A 365 -2.89 -6.56 9.59
CA GLN A 365 -2.36 -7.76 10.21
C GLN A 365 -1.27 -7.42 11.23
N ARG A 366 -1.48 -7.79 12.49
CA ARG A 366 -0.60 -7.40 13.61
C ARG A 366 0.21 -8.57 14.14
N GLY A 367 1.27 -8.94 13.42
CA GLY A 367 2.21 -9.99 13.85
C GLY A 367 1.58 -11.37 14.05
N THR A 368 0.48 -11.68 13.37
CA THR A 368 -0.28 -12.91 13.57
C THR A 368 0.23 -14.06 12.71
N ASN A 369 0.18 -15.28 13.26
CA ASN A 369 0.40 -16.49 12.46
C ASN A 369 -0.72 -16.62 11.42
N HIS A 370 -0.39 -16.75 10.14
CA HIS A 370 -1.39 -16.71 9.08
C HIS A 370 -0.95 -17.46 7.81
N ALA A 371 -1.90 -17.72 6.92
CA ALA A 371 -1.65 -18.08 5.53
C ALA A 371 -2.72 -17.49 4.61
N TRP A 372 -2.44 -17.53 3.31
CA TRP A 372 -3.37 -17.14 2.25
C TRP A 372 -3.72 -18.36 1.40
N SER A 373 -5.02 -18.63 1.25
CA SER A 373 -5.57 -19.79 0.52
C SER A 373 -6.52 -19.27 -0.56
N ASN A 374 -6.25 -19.63 -1.82
CA ASN A 374 -7.10 -19.24 -2.94
C ASN A 374 -7.95 -20.45 -3.36
N ARG A 375 -9.16 -20.52 -2.82
CA ARG A 375 -10.11 -21.62 -3.08
C ARG A 375 -10.98 -21.40 -4.32
N SER A 376 -10.71 -20.33 -5.06
CA SER A 376 -11.40 -20.04 -6.31
C SER A 376 -10.70 -20.72 -7.48
N SER A 377 -11.32 -20.68 -8.65
CA SER A 377 -10.75 -21.21 -9.91
C SER A 377 -9.88 -20.20 -10.67
N ARG A 378 -9.69 -18.99 -10.14
CA ARG A 378 -8.92 -17.91 -10.80
C ARG A 378 -7.83 -17.39 -9.87
N PRO A 379 -6.72 -16.82 -10.39
CA PRO A 379 -5.74 -16.16 -9.53
C PRO A 379 -6.35 -15.05 -8.68
N ALA A 380 -5.84 -14.90 -7.45
CA ALA A 380 -6.12 -13.78 -6.58
C ALA A 380 -4.87 -12.91 -6.45
N VAL A 381 -5.03 -11.59 -6.42
CA VAL A 381 -3.90 -10.64 -6.35
C VAL A 381 -4.03 -9.80 -5.10
N VAL A 382 -2.97 -9.75 -4.29
CA VAL A 382 -2.92 -9.00 -3.03
C VAL A 382 -1.68 -8.12 -2.99
N ALA A 383 -1.85 -6.81 -2.78
CA ALA A 383 -0.73 -5.95 -2.40
C ALA A 383 -0.50 -6.05 -0.89
N ILE A 384 0.75 -6.16 -0.46
CA ILE A 384 1.12 -6.26 0.95
C ILE A 384 2.21 -5.21 1.22
N ALA A 385 1.90 -4.25 2.08
CA ALA A 385 2.86 -3.32 2.64
C ALA A 385 3.14 -3.72 4.09
N SER A 386 4.37 -4.16 4.37
CA SER A 386 4.80 -4.61 5.70
C SER A 386 5.72 -3.58 6.33
N HIS A 387 5.49 -3.26 7.59
CA HIS A 387 6.32 -2.38 8.42
C HIS A 387 6.93 -3.20 9.58
N ASP A 388 8.16 -2.88 9.98
CA ASP A 388 8.80 -3.53 11.13
C ASP A 388 7.94 -3.35 12.39
N GLY A 389 7.84 -4.40 13.20
CA GLY A 389 7.01 -4.43 14.40
C GLY A 389 7.79 -4.81 15.66
N ALA A 390 7.21 -4.53 16.82
CA ALA A 390 7.74 -4.89 18.13
C ALA A 390 6.71 -5.62 19.01
#